data_AF-A0A950G7G0-F1
#
_entry.id   AF-A0A950G7G0-F1
#
_cell.length_a   1.000
_cell.length_b   1.000
_cell.length_c   1.000
_cell.angle_alpha   90.00
_cell.angle_beta   90.00
_cell.angle_gamma   90.00
#
_symmetry.space_group_name_H-M   'P 1'
#
loop_
_entity.id
_entity.type
_entity.pdbx_description
1 polymer ?
#
loop_
_entity_poly.entity_id
_entity_poly.type
_entity_poly.pdbx_seq_one_letter_code
_entity_poly.pdbx_strand_id
1 'polypeptide(L)'
;MKSIKSILASALTIAAMQAGATPVTVDGVTFVPGSFSAGSNLYQWFTSAPVAQGGNPTYNGTVVAPGTPGSTLEGIGIITQVNNTFSSGFLQSGGQLTYTFGGFTVSGGGFTGGWLNVYYNPTFVYTPFNASPLTLPSGANAGSLWLSLTAQSDQFTAFGGWNAGQLLAYFDVTGGAAAGNFAPQMIFDFINSTDVNAKSTGTAFFGDLGGTLGTGTDTVVGNTIPEPETLVLVGVSLLGLGLAGRAKKRN
;
A
#
# COMPACT_ATOMS: atom_id res chain seq x y z
N MET A 1 -75.84 -3.42 11.82
CA MET A 1 -74.78 -2.44 12.13
C MET A 1 -73.65 -3.13 12.87
N LYS A 2 -72.53 -3.44 12.19
CA LYS A 2 -71.24 -3.77 12.81
C LYS A 2 -70.16 -3.21 11.88
N SER A 3 -69.28 -2.38 12.42
CA SER A 3 -68.21 -1.72 11.68
C SER A 3 -66.93 -1.77 12.52
N ILE A 4 -65.79 -1.63 11.83
CA ILE A 4 -64.49 -1.12 12.32
C ILE A 4 -63.62 -2.17 13.07
N LYS A 5 -62.33 -2.41 12.76
CA LYS A 5 -61.25 -1.63 12.12
C LYS A 5 -60.17 -2.59 11.57
N SER A 6 -59.62 -2.29 10.40
CA SER A 6 -58.49 -3.00 9.80
C SER A 6 -57.18 -2.67 10.51
N ILE A 7 -56.33 -3.68 10.71
CA ILE A 7 -54.97 -3.55 11.19
C ILE A 7 -54.08 -3.37 9.95
N LEU A 8 -53.55 -2.16 9.75
CA LEU A 8 -52.51 -1.90 8.76
C LEU A 8 -51.16 -2.28 9.37
N ALA A 9 -50.57 -3.38 8.90
CA ALA A 9 -49.19 -3.74 9.16
C ALA A 9 -48.31 -3.13 8.06
N SER A 10 -47.64 -2.02 8.36
CA SER A 10 -46.65 -1.41 7.47
C SER A 10 -45.35 -2.21 7.55
N ALA A 11 -45.08 -3.00 6.52
CA ALA A 11 -43.78 -3.63 6.32
C ALA A 11 -42.76 -2.55 5.90
N LEU A 12 -41.86 -2.18 6.81
CA LEU A 12 -40.75 -1.28 6.51
C LEU A 12 -39.63 -2.10 5.85
N THR A 13 -39.66 -2.19 4.52
CA THR A 13 -38.59 -2.81 3.74
C THR A 13 -37.39 -1.87 3.76
N ILE A 14 -36.44 -2.09 4.67
CA ILE A 14 -35.15 -1.39 4.65
C ILE A 14 -34.39 -1.97 3.47
N ALA A 15 -34.35 -1.24 2.36
CA ALA A 15 -33.41 -1.51 1.28
C ALA A 15 -32.01 -1.31 1.86
N ALA A 16 -31.31 -2.41 2.16
CA ALA A 16 -29.89 -2.38 2.48
C ALA A 16 -29.15 -1.92 1.22
N MET A 17 -28.97 -0.60 1.07
CA MET A 17 -28.06 -0.08 0.07
C MET A 17 -26.68 -0.60 0.46
N GLN A 18 -26.05 -1.38 -0.43
CA GLN A 18 -24.63 -1.67 -0.28
C GLN A 18 -23.91 -0.33 -0.39
N ALA A 19 -23.51 0.23 0.75
CA ALA A 19 -22.65 1.40 0.80
C ALA A 19 -21.29 0.97 0.24
N GLY A 20 -21.06 1.20 -1.04
CA GLY A 20 -19.72 1.13 -1.60
C GLY A 20 -18.86 2.17 -0.91
N ALA A 21 -17.61 1.83 -0.57
CA ALA A 21 -16.68 2.79 0.00
C ALA A 21 -16.48 3.96 -0.97
N THR A 22 -16.65 5.19 -0.48
CA THR A 22 -16.41 6.40 -1.25
C THR A 22 -14.91 6.51 -1.56
N PRO A 23 -14.49 6.83 -2.79
CA PRO A 23 -13.08 7.08 -3.07
C PRO A 23 -12.55 8.27 -2.26
N VAL A 24 -11.37 8.12 -1.67
CA VAL A 24 -10.65 9.20 -0.97
C VAL A 24 -9.52 9.69 -1.84
N THR A 25 -9.33 11.02 -1.91
CA THR A 25 -8.17 11.64 -2.56
C THR A 25 -7.23 12.23 -1.51
N VAL A 26 -5.98 11.77 -1.49
CA VAL A 26 -4.91 12.32 -0.64
C VAL A 26 -3.77 12.80 -1.53
N ASP A 27 -3.45 14.08 -1.46
CA ASP A 27 -2.39 14.71 -2.27
C ASP A 27 -2.46 14.32 -3.76
N GLY A 28 -3.66 14.29 -4.33
CA GLY A 28 -3.85 13.97 -5.75
C GLY A 28 -3.80 12.49 -6.12
N VAL A 29 -3.69 11.59 -5.13
CA VAL A 29 -3.85 10.14 -5.29
C VAL A 29 -5.22 9.72 -4.79
N THR A 30 -6.06 9.19 -5.67
CA THR A 30 -7.41 8.71 -5.37
C THR A 30 -7.43 7.19 -5.23
N PHE A 31 -7.95 6.65 -4.12
CA PHE A 31 -8.08 5.21 -3.91
C PHE A 31 -9.39 4.89 -3.17
N VAL A 32 -9.80 3.62 -3.20
CA VAL A 32 -11.04 3.17 -2.54
C VAL A 32 -10.69 2.55 -1.18
N PRO A 33 -11.25 3.06 -0.07
CA PRO A 33 -11.07 2.48 1.26
C PRO A 33 -11.60 1.03 1.37
N GLY A 34 -11.03 0.24 2.29
CA GLY A 34 -11.37 -1.15 2.58
C GLY A 34 -10.48 -2.21 1.91
N SER A 35 -9.92 -1.95 0.71
CA SER A 35 -9.03 -2.91 0.05
C SER A 35 -8.05 -2.21 -0.89
N PHE A 36 -6.99 -1.60 -0.36
CA PHE A 36 -5.94 -1.00 -1.18
C PHE A 36 -5.16 -2.11 -1.91
N SER A 37 -4.95 -1.93 -3.21
CA SER A 37 -4.01 -2.74 -3.98
C SER A 37 -3.27 -1.85 -4.96
N ALA A 38 -2.00 -2.10 -5.18
CA ALA A 38 -1.16 -1.36 -6.10
C ALA A 38 -0.25 -2.29 -6.88
N GLY A 39 -0.23 -2.13 -8.20
CA GLY A 39 0.70 -2.82 -9.09
C GLY A 39 1.84 -1.87 -9.48
N SER A 40 3.06 -2.39 -9.56
CA SER A 40 4.24 -1.58 -9.86
C SER A 40 5.31 -2.31 -10.66
N ASN A 41 6.21 -1.52 -11.25
CA ASN A 41 7.47 -1.97 -11.83
C ASN A 41 8.63 -1.42 -10.99
N LEU A 42 9.68 -2.22 -10.81
CA LEU A 42 10.82 -1.85 -9.97
C LEU A 42 12.17 -2.24 -10.55
N TYR A 43 13.18 -1.55 -10.02
CA TYR A 43 14.60 -1.84 -10.18
C TYR A 43 15.21 -2.01 -8.79
N GLN A 44 16.10 -2.99 -8.66
CA GLN A 44 16.71 -3.30 -7.38
C GLN A 44 18.13 -3.80 -7.52
N TRP A 45 18.92 -3.62 -6.47
CA TRP A 45 20.31 -4.04 -6.40
C TRP A 45 20.73 -4.27 -4.96
N PHE A 46 21.85 -4.96 -4.77
CA PHE A 46 22.47 -5.12 -3.47
C PHE A 46 23.60 -4.10 -3.33
N THR A 47 23.71 -3.47 -2.17
CA THR A 47 24.77 -2.50 -1.85
C THR A 47 25.48 -2.89 -0.55
N SER A 48 26.78 -2.57 -0.46
CA SER A 48 27.53 -2.64 0.81
C SER A 48 27.39 -1.38 1.67
N ALA A 49 26.79 -0.31 1.12
CA ALA A 49 26.58 0.96 1.80
C ALA A 49 25.08 1.29 1.77
N PRO A 50 24.29 0.82 2.76
CA PRO A 50 22.85 1.01 2.76
C PRO A 50 22.46 2.49 2.78
N VAL A 51 21.43 2.84 2.00
CA VAL A 51 20.77 4.13 2.15
C VAL A 51 19.84 4.13 3.37
N ALA A 52 19.88 5.21 4.15
CA ALA A 52 18.96 5.42 5.27
C ALA A 52 17.52 5.62 4.76
N GLN A 53 16.52 5.32 5.60
CA GLN A 53 15.11 5.52 5.27
C GLN A 53 14.85 6.98 4.86
N GLY A 54 14.19 7.16 3.71
CA GLY A 54 13.94 8.49 3.13
C GLY A 54 15.05 9.03 2.23
N GLY A 55 16.20 8.37 2.20
CA GLY A 55 17.25 8.67 1.23
C GLY A 55 16.89 8.20 -0.18
N ASN A 56 17.72 8.61 -1.15
CA ASN A 56 17.60 8.20 -2.54
C ASN A 56 18.59 7.06 -2.82
N PRO A 57 18.12 5.81 -3.04
CA PRO A 57 19.00 4.72 -3.45
C PRO A 57 19.71 5.08 -4.76
N THR A 58 21.00 4.80 -4.84
CA THR A 58 21.79 5.01 -6.07
C THR A 58 22.55 3.75 -6.46
N TYR A 59 22.37 3.32 -7.70
CA TYR A 59 23.15 2.27 -8.36
C TYR A 59 24.52 2.85 -8.74
N ASN A 60 25.48 2.77 -7.82
CA ASN A 60 26.84 3.28 -8.00
C ASN A 60 27.89 2.23 -7.54
N GLY A 61 29.16 2.63 -7.40
CA GLY A 61 30.29 1.74 -7.08
C GLY A 61 30.22 0.96 -5.76
N THR A 62 29.15 1.07 -4.97
CA THR A 62 28.90 0.23 -3.78
C THR A 62 28.02 -0.98 -4.06
N VAL A 63 27.59 -1.19 -5.31
CA VAL A 63 26.81 -2.36 -5.73
C VAL A 63 27.65 -3.63 -5.58
N VAL A 64 27.05 -4.66 -4.99
CA VAL A 64 27.68 -5.97 -4.74
C VAL A 64 26.86 -7.11 -5.34
N ALA A 65 27.44 -8.30 -5.38
CA ALA A 65 26.75 -9.50 -5.85
C ALA A 65 25.53 -9.83 -4.96
N PRO A 66 24.42 -10.31 -5.55
CA PRO A 66 23.24 -10.72 -4.79
C PRO A 66 23.56 -11.71 -3.67
N GLY A 67 22.96 -11.49 -2.50
CA GLY A 67 23.11 -12.40 -1.36
C GLY A 67 24.43 -12.31 -0.61
N THR A 68 25.27 -11.31 -0.91
CA THR A 68 26.49 -11.07 -0.13
C THR A 68 26.09 -10.83 1.35
N PRO A 69 26.56 -11.64 2.32
CA PRO A 69 26.15 -11.47 3.71
C PRO A 69 26.47 -10.07 4.24
N GLY A 70 25.51 -9.46 4.96
CA GLY A 70 25.64 -8.10 5.46
C GLY A 70 25.41 -6.99 4.42
N SER A 71 25.28 -7.31 3.13
CA SER A 71 24.80 -6.35 2.13
C SER A 71 23.31 -6.09 2.29
N THR A 72 22.82 -4.99 1.71
CA THR A 72 21.41 -4.61 1.76
C THR A 72 20.80 -4.59 0.37
N LEU A 73 19.61 -5.17 0.23
CA LEU A 73 18.76 -4.99 -0.92
C LEU A 73 18.07 -3.62 -0.83
N GLU A 74 18.14 -2.86 -1.91
CA GLU A 74 17.49 -1.57 -2.08
C GLU A 74 17.06 -1.37 -3.54
N GLY A 75 16.22 -0.38 -3.76
CA GLY A 75 15.70 -0.14 -5.09
C GLY A 75 14.70 1.00 -5.18
N ILE A 76 14.19 1.16 -6.39
CA ILE A 76 13.21 2.18 -6.75
C ILE A 76 12.13 1.58 -7.63
N GLY A 77 10.94 2.17 -7.62
CA GLY A 77 9.86 1.73 -8.49
C GLY A 77 8.82 2.81 -8.77
N ILE A 78 7.89 2.45 -9.65
CA ILE A 78 6.74 3.27 -10.02
C ILE A 78 5.46 2.46 -9.89
N ILE A 79 4.48 3.02 -9.17
CA ILE A 79 3.14 2.45 -9.08
C ILE A 79 2.38 2.85 -10.35
N THR A 80 1.97 1.84 -11.11
CA THR A 80 1.30 2.00 -12.41
C THR A 80 -0.20 1.77 -12.30
N GLN A 81 -0.64 1.15 -11.20
CA GLN A 81 -2.03 0.79 -10.96
C GLN A 81 -2.35 0.88 -9.47
N VAL A 82 -3.53 1.39 -9.11
CA VAL A 82 -4.11 1.36 -7.75
C VAL A 82 -5.57 0.89 -7.86
N ASN A 83 -6.00 -0.05 -7.03
CA ASN A 83 -7.37 -0.60 -7.03
C ASN A 83 -7.86 -1.07 -8.41
N ASN A 84 -6.96 -1.67 -9.20
CA ASN A 84 -7.17 -2.05 -10.61
C ASN A 84 -7.36 -0.88 -11.59
N THR A 85 -7.22 0.36 -11.15
CA THR A 85 -7.26 1.57 -11.97
C THR A 85 -5.85 2.00 -12.36
N PHE A 86 -5.61 2.28 -13.65
CA PHE A 86 -4.32 2.79 -14.14
C PHE A 86 -4.10 4.27 -13.78
N SER A 87 -2.88 4.76 -13.94
CA SER A 87 -2.43 6.12 -13.56
C SER A 87 -3.41 7.24 -13.90
N SER A 88 -4.02 7.23 -15.08
CA SER A 88 -4.99 8.26 -15.49
C SER A 88 -6.27 8.32 -14.66
N GLY A 89 -6.59 7.27 -13.90
CA GLY A 89 -7.80 7.21 -13.08
C GLY A 89 -7.57 7.36 -11.57
N PHE A 90 -6.34 7.13 -11.07
CA PHE A 90 -6.02 7.30 -9.64
C PHE A 90 -5.11 8.50 -9.36
N LEU A 91 -4.54 9.14 -10.37
CA LEU A 91 -3.71 10.34 -10.21
C LEU A 91 -4.40 11.55 -10.83
N GLN A 92 -4.25 12.71 -10.21
CA GLN A 92 -4.57 13.96 -10.88
C GLN A 92 -3.71 14.14 -12.15
N SER A 93 -4.27 14.80 -13.16
CA SER A 93 -3.69 14.88 -14.50
C SER A 93 -2.20 15.27 -14.49
N GLY A 94 -1.35 14.35 -14.94
CA GLY A 94 0.11 14.55 -15.07
C GLY A 94 0.93 14.14 -13.84
N GLY A 95 0.29 13.73 -12.75
CA GLY A 95 0.98 13.25 -11.55
C GLY A 95 1.52 11.83 -11.67
N GLN A 96 2.35 11.45 -10.72
CA GLN A 96 2.98 10.14 -10.62
C GLN A 96 3.19 9.70 -9.17
N LEU A 97 3.19 8.38 -8.98
CA LEU A 97 3.44 7.75 -7.70
C LEU A 97 4.65 6.82 -7.81
N THR A 98 5.77 7.26 -7.25
CA THR A 98 7.03 6.50 -7.22
C THR A 98 7.32 6.01 -5.82
N TYR A 99 8.25 5.08 -5.68
CA TYR A 99 8.71 4.67 -4.37
C TYR A 99 10.20 4.35 -4.37
N THR A 100 10.77 4.44 -3.17
CA THR A 100 12.10 3.92 -2.86
C THR A 100 11.98 2.91 -1.73
N PHE A 101 12.84 1.91 -1.73
CA PHE A 101 12.91 0.93 -0.67
C PHE A 101 14.37 0.57 -0.38
N GLY A 102 14.64 0.09 0.81
CA GLY A 102 16.00 -0.27 1.23
C GLY A 102 16.04 -0.85 2.63
N GLY A 103 17.26 -1.09 3.11
CA GLY A 103 17.49 -1.57 4.49
C GLY A 103 17.19 -3.05 4.73
N PHE A 104 16.91 -3.83 3.69
CA PHE A 104 16.75 -5.29 3.79
C PHE A 104 18.14 -5.95 3.82
N THR A 105 18.68 -6.19 5.00
CA THR A 105 20.03 -6.74 5.17
C THR A 105 20.04 -8.25 5.01
N VAL A 106 20.94 -8.79 4.18
CA VAL A 106 21.12 -10.23 3.99
C VAL A 106 21.65 -10.87 5.27
N SER A 107 20.86 -11.76 5.86
CA SER A 107 21.20 -12.48 7.09
C SER A 107 20.53 -13.85 7.13
N GLY A 108 21.28 -14.90 7.48
CA GLY A 108 20.70 -16.22 7.80
C GLY A 108 19.82 -16.87 6.72
N GLY A 109 20.07 -16.61 5.43
CA GLY A 109 19.27 -17.15 4.32
C GLY A 109 18.01 -16.34 3.98
N GLY A 110 17.76 -15.22 4.67
CA GLY A 110 16.68 -14.28 4.40
C GLY A 110 17.13 -12.83 4.56
N PHE A 111 16.19 -11.93 4.79
CA PHE A 111 16.50 -10.55 5.12
C PHE A 111 16.19 -10.25 6.60
N THR A 112 16.69 -9.11 7.05
CA THR A 112 16.28 -8.49 8.30
C THR A 112 16.14 -6.99 8.07
N GLY A 113 15.11 -6.38 8.67
CA GLY A 113 14.81 -4.96 8.53
C GLY A 113 14.07 -4.65 7.22
N GLY A 114 14.21 -3.41 6.77
CA GLY A 114 13.58 -2.94 5.54
C GLY A 114 12.66 -1.75 5.74
N TRP A 115 12.52 -0.94 4.69
CA TRP A 115 11.60 0.19 4.64
C TRP A 115 11.15 0.44 3.21
N LEU A 116 10.00 1.08 3.05
CA LEU A 116 9.46 1.51 1.76
C LEU A 116 8.83 2.89 1.93
N ASN A 117 9.19 3.83 1.05
CA ASN A 117 8.60 5.16 1.01
C ASN A 117 8.02 5.45 -0.36
N VAL A 118 6.76 5.88 -0.37
CA VAL A 118 6.01 6.27 -1.57
C VAL A 118 5.95 7.78 -1.65
N TYR A 119 6.18 8.32 -2.84
CA TYR A 119 6.22 9.74 -3.13
C TYR A 119 5.23 10.07 -4.23
N TYR A 120 4.46 11.13 -4.03
CA TYR A 120 3.62 11.69 -5.06
C TYR A 120 4.27 12.94 -5.65
N ASN A 121 4.32 12.99 -6.99
CA ASN A 121 4.82 14.14 -7.71
C ASN A 121 3.80 14.60 -8.77
N PRO A 122 3.25 15.82 -8.68
CA PRO A 122 2.25 16.31 -9.63
C PRO A 122 2.82 16.81 -10.96
N THR A 123 4.14 17.02 -11.04
CA THR A 123 4.80 17.70 -12.17
C THR A 123 5.82 16.85 -12.90
N PHE A 124 6.24 15.75 -12.29
CA PHE A 124 7.33 14.94 -12.78
C PHE A 124 6.82 13.87 -13.74
N VAL A 125 7.52 13.74 -14.86
CA VAL A 125 7.36 12.61 -15.77
C VAL A 125 8.55 11.68 -15.51
N TYR A 126 8.36 10.71 -14.63
CA TYR A 126 9.18 9.52 -14.48
C TYR A 126 9.34 8.92 -15.86
N THR A 127 10.55 9.08 -16.36
CA THR A 127 11.01 8.34 -17.50
C THR A 127 11.25 6.92 -17.00
N PRO A 128 10.62 5.91 -17.62
CA PRO A 128 10.97 4.53 -17.32
C PRO A 128 12.49 4.39 -17.45
N PHE A 129 13.10 3.68 -16.50
CA PHE A 129 14.53 3.44 -16.45
C PHE A 129 15.04 3.09 -17.84
N ASN A 130 15.95 3.91 -18.36
CA ASN A 130 16.62 3.62 -19.60
C ASN A 130 17.88 2.84 -19.25
N ALA A 131 17.92 1.56 -19.66
CA ALA A 131 19.06 0.69 -19.42
C ALA A 131 20.34 1.19 -20.12
N SER A 132 20.27 2.23 -20.97
CA SER A 132 21.45 2.78 -21.64
C SER A 132 21.32 4.28 -21.99
N PRO A 133 22.18 5.17 -21.45
CA PRO A 133 23.12 4.92 -20.35
C PRO A 133 22.36 4.70 -19.03
N LEU A 134 22.92 3.84 -18.18
CA LEU A 134 22.47 3.53 -16.82
C LEU A 134 22.37 4.78 -15.95
N THR A 135 21.27 5.47 -16.11
CA THR A 135 20.91 6.60 -15.28
C THR A 135 19.65 6.13 -14.61
N LEU A 136 19.76 5.75 -13.32
CA LEU A 136 18.57 5.63 -12.50
C LEU A 136 17.76 6.90 -12.70
N PRO A 137 16.44 6.81 -12.92
CA PRO A 137 15.59 7.98 -12.96
C PRO A 137 15.85 8.77 -11.67
N SER A 138 16.49 9.93 -11.82
CA SER A 138 16.67 10.84 -10.72
C SER A 138 15.29 11.27 -10.26
N GLY A 139 15.08 11.30 -8.94
CA GLY A 139 13.80 11.74 -8.38
C GLY A 139 12.74 10.67 -8.19
N ALA A 140 13.10 9.39 -8.01
CA ALA A 140 12.16 8.40 -7.46
C ALA A 140 11.64 8.80 -6.06
N ASN A 141 12.40 9.61 -5.33
CA ASN A 141 12.00 10.27 -4.09
C ASN A 141 11.63 11.75 -4.28
N ALA A 142 11.40 12.22 -5.51
CA ALA A 142 10.99 13.59 -5.76
C ALA A 142 9.49 13.75 -5.47
N GLY A 143 9.13 14.89 -4.90
CA GLY A 143 7.75 15.21 -4.54
C GLY A 143 7.50 15.07 -3.04
N SER A 144 6.22 14.95 -2.68
CA SER A 144 5.78 14.85 -1.29
C SER A 144 5.78 13.40 -0.83
N LEU A 145 6.22 13.13 0.40
CA LEU A 145 6.12 11.82 1.02
C LEU A 145 4.64 11.46 1.25
N TRP A 146 4.14 10.55 0.44
CA TRP A 146 2.74 10.13 0.45
C TRP A 146 2.49 9.02 1.48
N LEU A 147 3.38 8.02 1.54
CA LEU A 147 3.29 6.93 2.51
C LEU A 147 4.70 6.48 2.91
N SER A 148 4.93 6.21 4.20
CA SER A 148 6.18 5.68 4.74
C SER A 148 5.90 4.42 5.53
N LEU A 149 6.68 3.40 5.25
CA LEU A 149 6.51 2.04 5.77
C LEU A 149 7.83 1.51 6.33
N THR A 150 7.76 0.76 7.42
CA THR A 150 8.89 0.02 8.00
C THR A 150 8.54 -1.46 8.08
N ALA A 151 9.43 -2.32 7.60
CA ALA A 151 9.22 -3.75 7.59
C ALA A 151 9.31 -4.32 9.02
N GLN A 152 8.31 -5.11 9.41
CA GLN A 152 8.27 -5.83 10.68
C GLN A 152 8.78 -7.26 10.54
N SER A 153 8.50 -7.86 9.38
CA SER A 153 8.97 -9.20 9.05
C SER A 153 9.05 -9.37 7.55
N ASP A 154 9.93 -10.26 7.13
CA ASP A 154 10.07 -10.65 5.75
C ASP A 154 10.21 -12.16 5.60
N GLN A 155 9.89 -12.64 4.41
CA GLN A 155 10.09 -14.01 3.99
C GLN A 155 10.66 -13.99 2.58
N PHE A 156 11.88 -14.49 2.44
CA PHE A 156 12.51 -14.68 1.14
C PHE A 156 12.33 -16.13 0.66
N THR A 157 11.86 -16.28 -0.57
CA THR A 157 11.80 -17.58 -1.26
C THR A 157 12.72 -17.53 -2.48
N ALA A 158 13.80 -18.30 -2.43
CA ALA A 158 14.76 -18.37 -3.53
C ALA A 158 14.28 -19.31 -4.66
N PHE A 159 14.47 -18.89 -5.91
CA PHE A 159 14.22 -19.67 -7.13
C PHE A 159 15.52 -19.88 -7.90
N GLY A 160 16.52 -20.48 -7.25
CA GLY A 160 17.88 -20.60 -7.79
C GLY A 160 18.92 -19.71 -7.07
N GLY A 161 18.64 -19.34 -5.81
CA GLY A 161 19.53 -18.54 -4.97
C GLY A 161 19.13 -17.07 -4.92
N TRP A 162 20.09 -16.20 -4.63
CA TRP A 162 19.83 -14.76 -4.48
C TRP A 162 19.66 -14.00 -5.81
N ASN A 163 20.01 -14.64 -6.93
CA ASN A 163 19.88 -14.07 -8.27
C ASN A 163 18.44 -14.13 -8.80
N ALA A 164 17.57 -14.93 -8.17
CA ALA A 164 16.16 -15.04 -8.54
C ALA A 164 15.35 -15.48 -7.32
N GLY A 165 14.30 -14.73 -6.98
CA GLY A 165 13.47 -15.07 -5.84
C GLY A 165 12.30 -14.12 -5.66
N GLN A 166 11.55 -14.38 -4.60
CA GLN A 166 10.43 -13.57 -4.17
C GLN A 166 10.66 -13.10 -2.74
N LEU A 167 10.52 -11.79 -2.52
CA LEU A 167 10.49 -11.21 -1.19
C LEU A 167 9.05 -10.87 -0.84
N LEU A 168 8.57 -11.44 0.25
CA LEU A 168 7.33 -11.08 0.89
C LEU A 168 7.68 -10.27 2.14
N ALA A 169 7.24 -9.02 2.22
CA ALA A 169 7.47 -8.17 3.38
C ALA A 169 6.16 -7.62 3.94
N TYR A 170 6.10 -7.57 5.27
CA TYR A 170 4.99 -7.05 6.07
C TYR A 170 5.42 -5.74 6.69
N PHE A 171 4.62 -4.70 6.54
CA PHE A 171 4.99 -3.35 6.95
C PHE A 171 4.02 -2.74 7.94
N ASP A 172 4.58 -1.91 8.82
CA ASP A 172 3.84 -0.91 9.59
C ASP A 172 3.90 0.44 8.90
N VAL A 173 2.81 1.20 9.01
CA VAL A 173 2.72 2.57 8.53
C VAL A 173 3.37 3.51 9.55
N THR A 174 4.44 4.19 9.14
CA THR A 174 5.23 5.06 10.01
C THR A 174 5.06 6.54 9.71
N GLY A 175 4.46 6.92 8.57
CA GLY A 175 4.22 8.31 8.22
C GLY A 175 3.78 8.55 6.78
N GLY A 176 3.81 9.82 6.35
CA GLY A 176 3.33 10.29 5.04
C GLY A 176 1.92 10.88 5.08
N ALA A 177 1.57 11.64 4.04
CA ALA A 177 0.27 12.33 3.96
C ALA A 177 -0.93 11.37 4.00
N ALA A 178 -0.79 10.16 3.45
CA ALA A 178 -1.84 9.16 3.42
C ALA A 178 -1.88 8.27 4.66
N ALA A 179 -0.93 8.38 5.60
CA ALA A 179 -0.78 7.47 6.73
C ALA A 179 -2.08 7.28 7.53
N GLY A 180 -2.83 8.36 7.77
CA GLY A 180 -4.09 8.32 8.53
C GLY A 180 -5.24 7.55 7.85
N ASN A 181 -5.07 7.15 6.59
CA ASN A 181 -6.05 6.37 5.84
C ASN A 181 -5.71 4.87 5.84
N PHE A 182 -4.54 4.49 6.34
CA PHE A 182 -4.12 3.10 6.47
C PHE A 182 -4.19 2.70 7.94
N ALA A 183 -4.65 1.48 8.20
CA ALA A 183 -4.75 1.01 9.58
C ALA A 183 -3.33 0.87 10.19
N PRO A 184 -3.07 1.47 11.37
CA PRO A 184 -1.71 1.65 11.89
C PRO A 184 -1.02 0.33 12.29
N GLN A 185 -1.77 -0.73 12.62
CA GLN A 185 -1.21 -1.99 13.14
C GLN A 185 -2.19 -3.14 12.90
N MET A 186 -1.71 -4.29 12.43
CA MET A 186 -2.35 -5.56 12.82
C MET A 186 -1.31 -6.51 13.39
N ILE A 187 -1.58 -6.84 14.65
CA ILE A 187 -0.94 -7.84 15.46
C ILE A 187 -0.92 -9.15 14.67
N PHE A 188 0.27 -9.77 14.62
CA PHE A 188 0.45 -11.15 14.21
C PHE A 188 -0.61 -12.06 14.86
N ASP A 189 -1.59 -12.55 14.10
CA ASP A 189 -2.30 -13.78 14.43
C ASP A 189 -2.01 -14.81 13.35
N PHE A 190 -1.11 -15.74 13.66
CA PHE A 190 -0.54 -16.69 12.72
C PHE A 190 -1.51 -17.84 12.35
N ILE A 191 -2.76 -17.80 12.79
CA ILE A 191 -3.74 -18.85 12.55
C ILE A 191 -5.11 -18.24 12.21
N ASN A 192 -5.39 -18.06 10.91
CA ASN A 192 -6.72 -17.75 10.36
C ASN A 192 -7.34 -16.36 10.63
N SER A 193 -6.65 -15.25 10.39
CA SER A 193 -7.36 -13.97 10.15
C SER A 193 -6.81 -13.20 8.96
N THR A 194 -7.72 -12.64 8.17
CA THR A 194 -7.54 -11.98 6.86
C THR A 194 -6.93 -10.57 6.97
N ASP A 195 -6.07 -10.38 7.95
CA ASP A 195 -5.91 -9.09 8.59
C ASP A 195 -4.44 -8.62 8.51
N VAL A 196 -3.98 -8.42 7.27
CA VAL A 196 -2.62 -7.94 6.94
C VAL A 196 -2.70 -6.57 6.30
N ASN A 197 -2.20 -5.53 6.99
CA ASN A 197 -2.44 -4.12 6.66
C ASN A 197 -1.58 -3.55 5.52
N ALA A 198 -0.40 -4.10 5.25
CA ALA A 198 0.36 -3.80 4.05
C ALA A 198 1.28 -4.98 3.73
N LYS A 199 0.99 -5.70 2.64
CA LYS A 199 1.79 -6.80 2.10
C LYS A 199 2.35 -6.38 0.76
N SER A 200 3.67 -6.34 0.63
CA SER A 200 4.35 -6.23 -0.67
C SER A 200 4.87 -7.62 -1.07
N THR A 201 4.77 -7.94 -2.35
CA THR A 201 5.30 -9.18 -2.91
C THR A 201 6.01 -8.84 -4.22
N GLY A 202 7.33 -8.71 -4.13
CA GLY A 202 8.19 -8.44 -5.27
C GLY A 202 8.81 -9.72 -5.79
N THR A 203 8.76 -9.93 -7.11
CA THR A 203 9.60 -10.92 -7.79
C THR A 203 10.62 -10.21 -8.64
N ALA A 204 11.88 -10.62 -8.54
CA ALA A 204 12.93 -10.02 -9.34
C ALA A 204 13.89 -11.08 -9.87
N PHE A 205 14.40 -10.80 -11.06
CA PHE A 205 15.43 -11.58 -11.72
C PHE A 205 16.65 -10.69 -11.96
N PHE A 206 17.79 -11.11 -11.44
CA PHE A 206 19.08 -10.45 -11.65
C PHE A 206 19.74 -11.02 -12.92
N GLY A 207 19.20 -10.61 -14.08
CA GLY A 207 19.69 -11.04 -15.41
C GLY A 207 20.55 -9.99 -16.10
N ASP A 208 20.47 -8.73 -15.68
CA ASP A 208 21.08 -7.59 -16.38
C ASP A 208 22.39 -7.16 -15.72
N LEU A 209 23.29 -6.56 -16.52
CA LEU A 209 24.54 -5.92 -16.08
C LEU A 209 25.49 -6.81 -15.27
N GLY A 210 25.68 -8.05 -15.71
CA GLY A 210 26.53 -9.00 -14.99
C GLY A 210 25.88 -9.57 -13.73
N GLY A 211 24.55 -9.44 -13.59
CA GLY A 211 23.78 -10.05 -12.51
C GLY A 211 23.67 -9.22 -11.24
N THR A 212 23.95 -7.91 -11.31
CA THR A 212 23.91 -7.01 -10.14
C THR A 212 22.69 -6.07 -10.14
N LEU A 213 22.04 -5.90 -11.29
CA LEU A 213 20.78 -5.17 -11.40
C LEU A 213 19.63 -6.15 -11.64
N GLY A 214 18.62 -6.06 -10.78
CA GLY A 214 17.38 -6.80 -10.88
C GLY A 214 16.25 -5.92 -11.38
N THR A 215 15.41 -6.47 -12.25
CA THR A 215 14.14 -5.88 -12.64
C THR A 215 13.00 -6.78 -12.17
N GLY A 216 11.84 -6.17 -11.89
CA GLY A 216 10.74 -6.91 -11.32
C GLY A 216 9.41 -6.17 -11.34
N THR A 217 8.39 -6.90 -10.92
CA THR A 217 7.08 -6.34 -10.57
C THR A 217 6.84 -6.56 -9.08
N ASP A 218 6.10 -5.63 -8.49
CA ASP A 218 5.63 -5.74 -7.10
C ASP A 218 4.13 -5.44 -7.02
N THR A 219 3.48 -6.17 -6.13
CA THR A 219 2.10 -5.95 -5.73
C THR A 219 2.07 -5.57 -4.25
N VAL A 220 1.61 -4.35 -3.96
CA VAL A 220 1.37 -3.88 -2.59
C VAL A 220 -0.13 -3.96 -2.32
N VAL A 221 -0.55 -4.70 -1.31
CA VAL A 221 -1.95 -4.72 -0.85
C VAL A 221 -2.02 -4.22 0.58
N GLY A 222 -3.12 -3.58 0.96
CA GLY A 222 -3.30 -3.13 2.33
C GLY A 222 -4.75 -2.86 2.70
N ASN A 223 -5.02 -2.84 4.00
CA ASN A 223 -6.34 -2.48 4.51
C ASN A 223 -6.32 -1.00 4.90
N THR A 224 -7.23 -0.26 4.27
CA THR A 224 -7.46 1.15 4.56
C THR A 224 -8.61 1.26 5.56
N ILE A 225 -8.54 2.27 6.43
CA ILE A 225 -9.53 2.47 7.49
C ILE A 225 -10.88 2.79 6.82
N PRO A 226 -11.95 2.01 7.08
CA PRO A 226 -13.28 2.34 6.57
C PRO A 226 -13.67 3.76 7.02
N GLU A 227 -14.18 4.56 6.10
CA GLU A 227 -14.46 5.97 6.38
C GLU A 227 -15.38 6.16 7.61
N PRO A 228 -15.17 7.22 8.40
CA PRO A 228 -15.92 7.51 9.62
C PRO A 228 -17.42 7.79 9.38
N GLU A 229 -17.87 7.93 8.13
CA GLU A 229 -19.30 8.09 7.81
C GLU A 229 -20.15 6.92 8.32
N THR A 230 -19.60 5.71 8.40
CA THR A 230 -20.28 4.57 9.02
C THR A 230 -20.53 4.79 10.52
N LEU A 231 -19.59 5.41 11.25
CA LEU A 231 -19.79 5.78 12.66
C LEU A 231 -20.83 6.88 12.80
N VAL A 232 -20.89 7.82 11.86
CA VAL A 232 -21.92 8.88 11.84
C VAL A 232 -23.29 8.28 11.55
N LEU A 233 -23.43 7.36 10.59
CA LEU A 233 -24.70 6.69 10.30
C LEU A 233 -25.18 5.82 11.47
N VAL A 234 -24.28 5.11 12.14
CA VAL A 234 -24.60 4.35 13.37
C VAL A 234 -25.01 5.30 14.50
N GLY A 235 -24.31 6.42 14.67
CA GLY A 235 -24.64 7.44 15.66
C GLY A 235 -26.01 8.10 15.40
N VAL A 236 -26.31 8.47 14.15
CA VAL A 236 -27.58 9.08 13.75
C VAL A 236 -28.73 8.08 13.83
N SER A 237 -28.52 6.81 13.48
CA SER A 237 -29.54 5.77 13.61
C SER A 237 -29.84 5.44 15.08
N LEU A 238 -28.83 5.44 15.96
CA LEU A 238 -29.03 5.33 17.42
C LEU A 238 -29.76 6.54 18.00
N LEU A 239 -29.44 7.75 17.55
CA LEU A 239 -30.17 8.98 17.91
C LEU A 239 -31.64 8.91 17.46
N GLY A 240 -31.89 8.45 16.23
CA GLY A 240 -33.24 8.23 15.71
C GLY A 240 -34.05 7.22 16.53
N LEU A 241 -33.44 6.09 16.89
CA LEU A 241 -34.05 5.07 17.76
C LEU A 241 -34.33 5.59 19.18
N GLY A 242 -33.40 6.37 19.75
CA GLY A 242 -33.56 6.98 21.07
C GLY A 242 -34.70 8.00 21.12
N LEU A 243 -34.87 8.80 20.06
CA LEU A 243 -35.97 9.75 19.94
C LEU A 243 -37.32 9.06 19.67
N ALA A 244 -37.34 8.02 18.83
CA ALA A 244 -38.54 7.22 18.58
C ALA A 244 -39.03 6.47 19.83
N GLY A 245 -38.11 5.99 20.68
CA GLY A 245 -38.43 5.35 21.95
C GLY A 245 -39.14 6.27 22.95
N ARG A 246 -38.87 7.58 22.92
CA ARG A 246 -39.52 8.57 23.80
C ARG A 246 -40.93 8.93 23.36
N ALA A 247 -41.23 8.88 22.05
CA ALA A 247 -42.56 9.19 21.53
C ALA A 247 -43.64 8.18 21.99
N LYS A 248 -43.25 6.94 22.33
CA LYS A 248 -44.19 5.87 22.71
C LYS A 248 -44.73 5.96 24.15
N LYS A 249 -44.17 6.82 25.02
CA LYS A 249 -44.53 6.88 26.45
C LYS A 249 -45.53 7.99 26.83
N ARG A 250 -46.12 8.67 25.84
CA ARG A 250 -47.23 9.64 26.04
C ARG A 250 -48.49 9.10 25.38
N ASN A 251 -49.12 8.11 26.00
CA ASN A 251 -50.54 7.75 25.86
C ASN A 251 -50.93 6.89 27.06
#